data_AF-A0AAD5XT81-F1
#
_entry.id   AF-A0AAD5XT81-F1
#
_cell.length_a   1.000
_cell.length_b   1.000
_cell.length_c   1.000
_cell.angle_alpha   90.00
_cell.angle_beta   90.00
_cell.angle_gamma   90.00
#
_symmetry.space_group_name_H-M   'P 1'
#
loop_
_entity.id
_entity.type
_entity.pdbx_description
1 polymer ?
#
loop_
_entity_poly.entity_id
_entity_poly.type
_entity_poly.pdbx_seq_one_letter_code
_entity_poly.pdbx_strand_id
1 'polypeptide(L)'
;MRGSASLSFSRTAAYRYGIGRKGGHRVVSRGVHTGGATEEGTRLFADRFPAVAKVKVQKTGWTLSGAGFGGYRVNTNVPAHAQALSAAFSSGINVVDTSGHFENGDSERLIGAVLDEKIRKGELTRESVVLMTKAGYLVDPSNPRYDFEHAVVADRIAHSIAPEYLEREITASLARLGVEKIDIFMLNNPERLLLDKRFELPRVYESIARAAEHLDTEVKRGRISGYGLCSNSVHNRSAQDHISFPQILASMEQARANHANFLAIEYPFNVFEHDAYDRWFDGSESLMEVAATNRLFQFTQRPIMAIANGSIRILSTNLGVSVNDESNIITHLSEVFTGVIELETQIPELLGGSPDDMALVAKFVWGRVLSDNLTRLSENMFAARHYLQRQVAPALQRDLATLVQAAEQAPNKDELLTWASQYQERYSKLQSAFLDLSAVSLVRVNQDLATILAATVQPNHSISASDPLATTAIRVARSALAACGGEDGGDGVGCVLVGARSQEYVADVVQAASAPLFDADAVDRVLQAAF
;
A
#
# COMPACT_ATOMS: atom_id res chain seq x y z
N MET A 1 -59.93 -8.41 21.14
CA MET A 1 -59.85 -6.98 20.76
C MET A 1 -58.65 -6.36 21.47
N ARG A 2 -57.71 -5.78 20.69
CA ARG A 2 -56.70 -4.73 21.02
C ARG A 2 -55.81 -4.96 22.27
N GLY A 3 -54.48 -5.04 22.24
CA GLY A 3 -53.46 -4.53 21.31
C GLY A 3 -52.71 -3.34 21.94
N SER A 4 -51.39 -3.50 22.19
CA SER A 4 -50.28 -2.50 22.22
C SER A 4 -49.25 -2.88 23.31
N ALA A 5 -48.05 -3.37 22.97
CA ALA A 5 -46.86 -2.71 22.40
C ALA A 5 -45.89 -2.21 23.48
N SER A 6 -44.88 -3.03 23.81
CA SER A 6 -43.70 -2.63 24.58
C SER A 6 -42.63 -2.09 23.62
N LEU A 7 -42.31 -0.80 23.73
CA LEU A 7 -41.18 -0.16 23.06
C LEU A 7 -39.87 -0.56 23.75
N SER A 8 -39.01 -1.29 23.04
CA SER A 8 -37.60 -1.44 23.43
C SER A 8 -36.81 -0.24 22.90
N PHE A 9 -36.20 0.53 23.81
CA PHE A 9 -35.28 1.59 23.44
C PHE A 9 -33.88 0.99 23.22
N SER A 10 -33.47 0.89 21.95
CA SER A 10 -32.07 0.75 21.56
C SER A 10 -31.33 2.06 21.87
N ARG A 11 -30.32 2.01 22.74
CA ARG A 11 -29.41 3.14 23.01
C ARG A 11 -28.18 3.01 22.12
N THR A 12 -28.18 3.72 20.99
CA THR A 12 -26.96 3.99 20.22
C THR A 12 -26.12 5.03 20.98
N ALA A 13 -24.99 4.62 21.57
CA ALA A 13 -24.06 5.53 22.22
C ALA A 13 -23.17 6.19 21.15
N ALA A 14 -23.40 7.47 20.88
CA ALA A 14 -22.50 8.28 20.07
C ALA A 14 -21.26 8.66 20.90
N TYR A 15 -20.10 8.10 20.56
CA TYR A 15 -18.83 8.48 21.16
C TYR A 15 -18.40 9.87 20.65
N ARG A 16 -18.38 10.88 21.55
CA ARG A 16 -17.80 12.21 21.28
C ARG A 16 -16.34 12.21 21.73
N TYR A 17 -15.41 12.28 20.79
CA TYR A 17 -14.02 12.64 21.09
C TYR A 17 -13.87 14.16 21.11
N GLY A 18 -13.48 14.72 22.26
CA GLY A 18 -13.16 16.13 22.42
C GLY A 18 -11.65 16.34 22.40
N ILE A 19 -11.15 17.03 21.38
CA ILE A 19 -9.94 17.86 21.47
C ILE A 19 -10.25 19.13 20.67
N GLY A 20 -10.27 20.27 21.36
CA GLY A 20 -10.67 21.54 20.78
C GLY A 20 -9.65 22.10 19.80
N ARG A 21 -10.12 22.50 18.62
CA ARG A 21 -9.63 23.67 17.87
C ARG A 21 -10.76 24.20 16.99
N LYS A 22 -10.95 25.53 17.03
CA LYS A 22 -11.97 26.27 16.27
C LYS A 22 -11.65 26.18 14.77
N GLY A 23 -12.53 25.54 14.02
CA GLY A 23 -12.57 25.53 12.56
C GLY A 23 -13.83 24.77 12.14
N GLY A 24 -14.75 25.45 11.45
CA GLY A 24 -16.08 24.92 11.13
C GLY A 24 -16.03 23.77 10.14
N HIS A 25 -15.74 22.56 10.62
CA HIS A 25 -16.08 21.33 9.92
C HIS A 25 -17.28 20.71 10.63
N ARG A 26 -18.36 20.53 9.86
CA ARG A 26 -19.57 19.85 10.29
C ARG A 26 -19.17 18.42 10.71
N VAL A 27 -19.12 18.13 12.01
CA VAL A 27 -18.87 16.79 12.52
C VAL A 27 -20.10 15.95 12.17
N VAL A 28 -20.03 15.23 11.04
CA VAL A 28 -21.01 14.21 10.71
C VAL A 28 -20.78 13.09 11.73
N SER A 29 -21.77 12.82 12.58
CA SER A 29 -21.72 11.68 13.50
C SER A 29 -21.69 10.40 12.67
N ARG A 30 -20.54 9.72 12.67
CA ARG A 30 -20.34 8.48 11.95
C ARG A 30 -21.02 7.33 12.69
N GLY A 31 -21.74 6.47 11.97
CA GLY A 31 -22.34 5.27 12.56
C GLY A 31 -21.27 4.26 12.95
N VAL A 32 -21.45 3.58 14.09
CA VAL A 32 -20.72 2.34 14.38
C VAL A 32 -21.52 1.20 13.77
N HIS A 33 -20.94 0.47 12.82
CA HIS A 33 -21.64 -0.65 12.18
C HIS A 33 -21.46 -1.94 12.97
N THR A 34 -22.58 -2.55 13.33
CA THR A 34 -22.65 -3.85 14.01
C THR A 34 -22.36 -4.99 13.05
N GLY A 35 -21.86 -6.11 13.57
CA GLY A 35 -21.61 -7.31 12.77
C GLY A 35 -20.28 -7.30 11.98
N GLY A 36 -20.11 -8.33 11.16
CA GLY A 36 -18.93 -8.56 10.33
C GLY A 36 -19.30 -9.32 9.06
N ALA A 37 -18.34 -9.63 8.22
CA ALA A 37 -18.55 -10.40 7.01
C ALA A 37 -19.23 -11.74 7.31
N THR A 38 -20.20 -12.13 6.47
CA THR A 38 -20.88 -13.43 6.56
C THR A 38 -20.75 -14.17 5.24
N GLU A 39 -20.84 -15.50 5.28
CA GLU A 39 -20.87 -16.32 4.08
C GLU A 39 -21.99 -15.88 3.12
N GLU A 40 -23.21 -15.69 3.64
CA GLU A 40 -24.34 -15.24 2.85
C GLU A 40 -24.14 -13.82 2.28
N GLY A 41 -23.73 -12.87 3.12
CA GLY A 41 -23.56 -11.47 2.71
C GLY A 41 -22.49 -11.28 1.64
N THR A 42 -21.34 -11.94 1.81
CA THR A 42 -20.23 -11.88 0.84
C THR A 42 -20.60 -12.58 -0.47
N ARG A 43 -21.27 -13.73 -0.42
CA ARG A 43 -21.78 -14.43 -1.61
C ARG A 43 -22.80 -13.59 -2.40
N LEU A 44 -23.82 -13.06 -1.72
CA LEU A 44 -24.84 -12.23 -2.35
C LEU A 44 -24.25 -10.96 -3.00
N PHE A 45 -23.22 -10.38 -2.37
CA PHE A 45 -22.49 -9.28 -2.97
C PHE A 45 -21.74 -9.71 -4.23
N ALA A 46 -20.96 -10.78 -4.16
CA ALA A 46 -20.20 -11.29 -5.30
C ALA A 46 -21.11 -11.69 -6.48
N ASP A 47 -22.31 -12.22 -6.21
CA ASP A 47 -23.29 -12.61 -7.23
C ASP A 47 -23.83 -11.42 -8.05
N ARG A 48 -23.75 -10.19 -7.54
CA ARG A 48 -24.07 -8.96 -8.30
C ARG A 48 -23.03 -8.64 -9.38
N PHE A 49 -21.83 -9.20 -9.30
CA PHE A 49 -20.69 -8.86 -10.15
C PHE A 49 -20.11 -10.12 -10.83
N PRO A 50 -20.86 -10.78 -11.73
CA PRO A 50 -20.47 -12.08 -12.29
C PRO A 50 -19.18 -12.04 -13.13
N ALA A 51 -18.78 -10.87 -13.62
CA ALA A 51 -17.54 -10.70 -14.37
C ALA A 51 -16.29 -10.71 -13.48
N VAL A 52 -16.40 -10.31 -12.21
CA VAL A 52 -15.27 -10.27 -11.29
C VAL A 52 -15.04 -11.67 -10.73
N ALA A 53 -13.81 -12.15 -10.81
CA ALA A 53 -13.50 -13.47 -10.28
C ALA A 53 -13.75 -13.57 -8.79
N LYS A 54 -14.28 -14.72 -8.39
CA LYS A 54 -14.64 -15.06 -7.01
C LYS A 54 -13.61 -16.03 -6.45
N VAL A 55 -13.27 -15.86 -5.18
CA VAL A 55 -12.38 -16.73 -4.42
C VAL A 55 -12.98 -17.00 -3.05
N LYS A 56 -12.78 -18.21 -2.51
CA LYS A 56 -13.40 -18.62 -1.24
C LYS A 56 -12.37 -18.67 -0.12
N VAL A 57 -12.75 -18.13 1.04
CA VAL A 57 -11.98 -18.27 2.28
C VAL A 57 -12.36 -19.60 2.94
N GLN A 58 -11.45 -20.57 2.94
CA GLN A 58 -11.74 -21.99 3.21
C GLN A 58 -12.25 -22.27 4.64
N LYS A 59 -11.87 -21.43 5.61
CA LYS A 59 -12.25 -21.59 7.03
C LYS A 59 -13.53 -20.85 7.40
N THR A 60 -13.96 -19.87 6.61
CA THR A 60 -15.13 -19.02 6.92
C THR A 60 -16.27 -19.11 5.91
N GLY A 61 -16.01 -19.64 4.72
CA GLY A 61 -16.99 -19.69 3.62
C GLY A 61 -17.17 -18.36 2.89
N TRP A 62 -16.46 -17.29 3.28
CA TRP A 62 -16.61 -15.99 2.62
C TRP A 62 -16.24 -16.04 1.15
N THR A 63 -17.01 -15.34 0.32
CA THR A 63 -16.75 -15.19 -1.12
C THR A 63 -16.18 -13.80 -1.41
N LEU A 64 -14.91 -13.73 -1.80
CA LEU A 64 -14.21 -12.48 -2.06
C LEU A 64 -13.95 -12.27 -3.54
N SER A 65 -13.70 -11.03 -3.93
CA SER A 65 -13.10 -10.70 -5.23
C SER A 65 -11.65 -11.18 -5.29
N GLY A 66 -11.21 -11.67 -6.46
CA GLY A 66 -9.83 -12.12 -6.69
C GLY A 66 -8.76 -11.00 -6.64
N ALA A 67 -9.19 -9.75 -6.49
CA ALA A 67 -8.35 -8.60 -6.18
C ALA A 67 -8.97 -7.80 -5.02
N GLY A 68 -8.14 -7.09 -4.27
CA GLY A 68 -8.53 -6.34 -3.09
C GLY A 68 -7.97 -4.92 -3.08
N PHE A 69 -8.61 -4.04 -2.31
CA PHE A 69 -8.18 -2.66 -2.16
C PHE A 69 -7.19 -2.52 -1.02
N GLY A 70 -5.94 -2.17 -1.31
CA GLY A 70 -4.89 -1.89 -0.34
C GLY A 70 -4.85 -0.42 0.09
N GLY A 71 -4.98 -0.17 1.39
CA GLY A 71 -5.03 1.15 1.99
C GLY A 71 -3.67 1.82 2.25
N TYR A 72 -2.57 1.27 1.75
CA TYR A 72 -1.25 1.86 1.94
C TYR A 72 -1.14 3.22 1.21
N ARG A 73 -0.77 4.28 1.94
CA ARG A 73 -0.72 5.69 1.49
C ARG A 73 -2.08 6.29 1.09
N VAL A 74 -3.16 5.68 1.55
CA VAL A 74 -4.51 6.25 1.46
C VAL A 74 -4.76 7.12 2.69
N ASN A 75 -5.16 8.37 2.46
CA ASN A 75 -5.48 9.35 3.50
C ASN A 75 -6.64 10.27 3.08
N THR A 76 -7.28 10.87 4.08
CA THR A 76 -8.47 11.74 3.99
C THR A 76 -8.22 13.08 3.32
N ASN A 77 -6.97 13.52 3.21
CA ASN A 77 -6.60 14.81 2.61
C ASN A 77 -6.62 14.78 1.08
N VAL A 78 -6.74 13.60 0.46
CA VAL A 78 -6.77 13.43 -1.00
C VAL A 78 -8.13 12.84 -1.41
N PRO A 79 -9.08 13.67 -1.90
CA PRO A 79 -10.43 13.22 -2.26
C PRO A 79 -10.46 12.03 -3.23
N ALA A 80 -9.50 11.97 -4.16
CA ALA A 80 -9.37 10.89 -5.13
C ALA A 80 -9.23 9.51 -4.48
N HIS A 81 -8.65 9.42 -3.27
CA HIS A 81 -8.53 8.15 -2.56
C HIS A 81 -9.89 7.59 -2.11
N ALA A 82 -10.78 8.44 -1.60
CA ALA A 82 -12.12 8.05 -1.21
C ALA A 82 -12.97 7.67 -2.44
N GLN A 83 -12.79 8.40 -3.54
CA GLN A 83 -13.42 8.09 -4.83
C GLN A 83 -12.94 6.75 -5.39
N ALA A 84 -11.64 6.43 -5.28
CA ALA A 84 -11.09 5.15 -5.69
C ALA A 84 -11.70 3.99 -4.88
N LEU A 85 -11.73 4.07 -3.55
CA LEU A 85 -12.35 3.03 -2.73
C LEU A 85 -13.85 2.88 -3.02
N SER A 86 -14.56 4.00 -3.20
CA SER A 86 -15.97 4.02 -3.59
C SER A 86 -16.19 3.32 -4.93
N ALA A 87 -15.34 3.58 -5.92
CA ALA A 87 -15.36 2.91 -7.22
C ALA A 87 -15.07 1.41 -7.10
N ALA A 88 -14.10 1.01 -6.27
CA ALA A 88 -13.75 -0.39 -6.07
C ALA A 88 -14.96 -1.20 -5.55
N PHE A 89 -15.66 -0.69 -4.53
CA PHE A 89 -16.90 -1.30 -4.04
C PHE A 89 -17.99 -1.36 -5.12
N SER A 90 -18.17 -0.27 -5.87
CA SER A 90 -19.15 -0.19 -6.95
C SER A 90 -18.81 -1.10 -8.14
N SER A 91 -17.59 -1.59 -8.24
CA SER A 91 -17.10 -2.49 -9.28
C SER A 91 -16.91 -3.94 -8.82
N GLY A 92 -17.37 -4.30 -7.62
CA GLY A 92 -17.37 -5.69 -7.15
C GLY A 92 -16.17 -6.11 -6.31
N ILE A 93 -15.29 -5.17 -5.92
CA ILE A 93 -14.25 -5.44 -4.93
C ILE A 93 -14.87 -5.40 -3.53
N ASN A 94 -14.71 -6.45 -2.73
CA ASN A 94 -15.30 -6.54 -1.38
C ASN A 94 -14.32 -6.86 -0.26
N VAL A 95 -13.01 -6.80 -0.54
CA VAL A 95 -11.98 -6.95 0.48
C VAL A 95 -11.10 -5.71 0.52
N VAL A 96 -10.92 -5.18 1.73
CA VAL A 96 -10.14 -3.97 1.97
C VAL A 96 -9.09 -4.26 3.02
N ASP A 97 -7.85 -3.96 2.68
CA ASP A 97 -6.70 -4.09 3.54
C ASP A 97 -6.21 -2.73 4.02
N THR A 98 -5.86 -2.61 5.30
CA THR A 98 -5.29 -1.39 5.88
C THR A 98 -4.43 -1.70 7.10
N SER A 99 -3.94 -0.69 7.81
CA SER A 99 -3.23 -0.86 9.07
C SER A 99 -3.30 0.41 9.91
N GLY A 100 -3.27 0.26 11.24
CA GLY A 100 -3.27 1.39 12.17
C GLY A 100 -2.11 2.39 11.98
N HIS A 101 -0.98 1.95 11.42
CA HIS A 101 0.17 2.83 11.14
C HIS A 101 0.11 3.52 9.76
N PHE A 102 -0.78 3.09 8.85
CA PHE A 102 -0.89 3.69 7.53
C PHE A 102 -1.40 5.13 7.64
N GLU A 103 -0.56 6.08 7.23
CA GLU A 103 -0.86 7.52 7.31
C GLU A 103 -1.29 7.92 8.73
N ASN A 104 -0.68 7.34 9.77
CA ASN A 104 -1.04 7.58 11.17
C ASN A 104 -2.53 7.28 11.48
N GLY A 105 -3.01 6.15 10.96
CA GLY A 105 -4.38 5.66 11.11
C GLY A 105 -5.40 6.38 10.22
N ASP A 106 -4.94 7.24 9.30
CA ASP A 106 -5.85 7.99 8.43
C ASP A 106 -6.45 7.14 7.31
N SER A 107 -5.75 6.08 6.91
CA SER A 107 -6.28 5.07 6.01
C SER A 107 -7.53 4.40 6.58
N GLU A 108 -7.49 3.96 7.85
CA GLU A 108 -8.64 3.38 8.54
C GLU A 108 -9.81 4.36 8.66
N ARG A 109 -9.53 5.65 8.93
CA ARG A 109 -10.56 6.69 9.00
C ARG A 109 -11.24 6.91 7.65
N LEU A 110 -10.46 6.98 6.55
CA LEU A 110 -11.00 7.12 5.20
C LEU A 110 -11.84 5.90 4.82
N ILE A 111 -11.29 4.69 4.99
CA ILE A 111 -11.99 3.44 4.65
C ILE A 111 -13.32 3.36 5.35
N GLY A 112 -13.30 3.62 6.66
CA GLY A 112 -14.51 3.63 7.42
C GLY A 112 -15.51 4.70 6.95
N ALA A 113 -15.07 5.92 6.64
CA ALA A 113 -15.95 6.98 6.18
C ALA A 113 -16.68 6.60 4.87
N VAL A 114 -15.95 6.00 3.92
CA VAL A 114 -16.53 5.48 2.67
C VAL A 114 -17.50 4.33 2.95
N LEU A 115 -17.13 3.39 3.83
CA LEU A 115 -18.00 2.27 4.22
C LEU A 115 -19.32 2.76 4.82
N ASP A 116 -19.27 3.70 5.76
CA ASP A 116 -20.46 4.26 6.40
C ASP A 116 -21.35 5.01 5.40
N GLU A 117 -20.74 5.76 4.48
CA GLU A 117 -21.49 6.39 3.38
C GLU A 117 -22.23 5.36 2.52
N LYS A 118 -21.53 4.30 2.08
CA LYS A 118 -22.08 3.26 1.21
C LYS A 118 -23.19 2.46 1.91
N ILE A 119 -23.02 2.13 3.18
CA ILE A 119 -24.05 1.44 3.98
C ILE A 119 -25.28 2.32 4.17
N ARG A 120 -25.12 3.60 4.53
CA ARG A 120 -26.25 4.52 4.70
C ARG A 120 -27.03 4.76 3.40
N LYS A 121 -26.36 4.66 2.25
CA LYS A 121 -27.00 4.73 0.92
C LYS A 121 -27.66 3.41 0.48
N GLY A 122 -27.50 2.33 1.25
CA GLY A 122 -27.99 1.00 0.89
C GLY A 122 -27.22 0.33 -0.25
N GLU A 123 -26.03 0.82 -0.59
CA GLU A 123 -25.20 0.28 -1.67
C GLU A 123 -24.40 -0.97 -1.21
N LEU A 124 -24.10 -1.02 0.09
CA LEU A 124 -23.37 -2.09 0.78
C LEU A 124 -24.06 -2.47 2.09
N THR A 125 -23.74 -3.66 2.59
CA THR A 125 -23.99 -4.05 3.99
C THR A 125 -22.67 -4.35 4.69
N ARG A 126 -22.63 -4.31 6.03
CA ARG A 126 -21.40 -4.65 6.75
C ARG A 126 -20.99 -6.10 6.47
N GLU A 127 -21.97 -6.97 6.29
CA GLU A 127 -21.85 -8.40 6.03
C GLU A 127 -21.29 -8.73 4.65
N SER A 128 -21.34 -7.79 3.70
CA SER A 128 -20.86 -7.97 2.33
C SER A 128 -19.36 -7.73 2.14
N VAL A 129 -18.68 -7.10 3.10
CA VAL A 129 -17.30 -6.62 2.97
C VAL A 129 -16.41 -7.28 4.00
N VAL A 130 -15.24 -7.76 3.59
CA VAL A 130 -14.16 -8.19 4.48
C VAL A 130 -13.20 -7.04 4.72
N LEU A 131 -13.06 -6.64 5.98
CA LEU A 131 -12.12 -5.64 6.44
C LEU A 131 -10.94 -6.31 7.13
N MET A 132 -9.75 -6.06 6.59
CA MET A 132 -8.50 -6.44 7.20
C MET A 132 -7.78 -5.24 7.75
N THR A 133 -7.23 -5.37 8.96
CA THR A 133 -6.25 -4.42 9.47
C THR A 133 -5.09 -5.15 10.13
N LYS A 134 -3.98 -4.46 10.34
CA LYS A 134 -2.75 -5.04 10.89
C LYS A 134 -2.16 -4.19 12.00
N ALA A 135 -1.48 -4.83 12.94
CA ALA A 135 -0.64 -4.17 13.93
C ALA A 135 0.75 -4.81 14.01
N GLY A 136 1.73 -3.97 14.32
CA GLY A 136 3.13 -4.37 14.47
C GLY A 136 4.02 -3.14 14.62
N TYR A 137 3.78 -2.12 13.81
CA TYR A 137 4.54 -0.86 13.83
C TYR A 137 3.93 0.18 14.78
N LEU A 138 4.78 0.83 15.57
CA LEU A 138 4.44 1.93 16.45
C LEU A 138 4.78 3.27 15.75
N VAL A 139 3.82 4.20 15.76
CA VAL A 139 3.89 5.47 15.02
C VAL A 139 4.86 6.48 15.66
N ASP A 140 5.21 6.32 16.94
CA ASP A 140 6.13 7.22 17.67
C ASP A 140 6.96 6.48 18.74
N PRO A 141 8.17 6.00 18.42
CA PRO A 141 9.03 5.29 19.39
C PRO A 141 9.31 6.05 20.69
N SER A 142 9.15 7.38 20.71
CA SER A 142 9.40 8.23 21.88
C SER A 142 8.19 8.38 22.79
N ASN A 143 7.03 7.85 22.40
CA ASN A 143 5.81 7.98 23.17
C ASN A 143 5.87 7.13 24.45
N PRO A 144 5.84 7.75 25.65
CA PRO A 144 5.96 7.04 26.93
C PRO A 144 4.79 6.09 27.22
N ARG A 145 3.74 6.07 26.38
CA ARG A 145 2.63 5.10 26.43
C ARG A 145 2.98 3.75 25.80
N TYR A 146 4.23 3.55 25.39
CA TYR A 146 4.74 2.30 24.82
C TYR A 146 5.61 1.54 25.83
N ASP A 147 5.13 1.45 27.07
CA ASP A 147 5.69 0.56 28.11
C ASP A 147 5.17 -0.88 27.91
N PHE A 148 5.49 -1.46 26.75
CA PHE A 148 5.19 -2.85 26.45
C PHE A 148 6.47 -3.67 26.52
N GLU A 149 6.35 -4.88 27.06
CA GLU A 149 7.34 -5.93 26.80
C GLU A 149 7.50 -6.01 25.27
N HIS A 150 8.74 -5.97 24.77
CA HIS A 150 9.05 -6.18 23.35
C HIS A 150 8.85 -5.01 22.36
N ALA A 151 8.99 -3.75 22.78
CA ALA A 151 9.21 -2.65 21.82
C ALA A 151 10.66 -2.68 21.28
N VAL A 152 10.84 -3.16 20.06
CA VAL A 152 12.10 -3.02 19.33
C VAL A 152 12.17 -1.62 18.73
N VAL A 153 13.19 -0.84 19.08
CA VAL A 153 13.41 0.50 18.52
C VAL A 153 14.70 0.50 17.72
N ALA A 154 14.59 0.56 16.39
CA ALA A 154 15.73 0.72 15.48
C ALA A 154 15.39 1.83 14.46
N ASP A 155 16.29 2.80 14.28
CA ASP A 155 16.18 3.86 13.27
C ASP A 155 14.81 4.57 13.19
N ARG A 156 14.23 4.90 14.35
CA ARG A 156 12.92 5.56 14.52
C ARG A 156 11.71 4.72 14.14
N ILE A 157 11.88 3.42 13.92
CA ILE A 157 10.79 2.45 13.78
C ILE A 157 10.72 1.67 15.08
N ALA A 158 9.56 1.73 15.74
CA ALA A 158 9.26 0.89 16.88
C ALA A 158 8.35 -0.27 16.45
N HIS A 159 8.59 -1.48 16.95
CA HIS A 159 7.80 -2.67 16.62
C HIS A 159 7.44 -3.50 17.85
N SER A 160 6.21 -4.02 17.92
CA SER A 160 5.76 -4.96 18.96
C SER A 160 4.58 -5.80 18.46
N ILE A 161 4.47 -7.02 18.96
CA ILE A 161 3.30 -7.90 18.81
C ILE A 161 2.82 -8.43 20.18
N ALA A 162 3.20 -7.76 21.28
CA ALA A 162 2.79 -8.17 22.61
C ALA A 162 1.26 -8.13 22.78
N PRO A 163 0.66 -9.07 23.53
CA PRO A 163 -0.78 -9.12 23.76
C PRO A 163 -1.43 -7.78 24.11
N GLU A 164 -0.88 -7.03 25.06
CA GLU A 164 -1.44 -5.77 25.55
C GLU A 164 -1.37 -4.67 24.47
N TYR A 165 -0.33 -4.71 23.64
CA TYR A 165 -0.20 -3.83 22.48
C TYR A 165 -1.27 -4.15 21.43
N LEU A 166 -1.44 -5.43 21.09
CA LEU A 166 -2.43 -5.86 20.11
C LEU A 166 -3.86 -5.53 20.55
N GLU A 167 -4.21 -5.76 21.83
CA GLU A 167 -5.52 -5.38 22.37
C GLU A 167 -5.80 -3.88 22.19
N ARG A 168 -4.79 -3.03 22.46
CA ARG A 168 -4.90 -1.58 22.29
C ARG A 168 -5.07 -1.21 20.83
N GLU A 169 -4.28 -1.79 19.92
CA GLU A 169 -4.37 -1.49 18.50
C GLU A 169 -5.70 -1.96 17.89
N ILE A 170 -6.22 -3.13 18.27
CA ILE A 170 -7.57 -3.58 17.89
C ILE A 170 -8.62 -2.55 18.35
N THR A 171 -8.50 -2.05 19.60
CA THR A 171 -9.41 -1.02 20.13
C THR A 171 -9.39 0.26 19.29
N ALA A 172 -8.19 0.73 18.97
CA ALA A 172 -8.01 1.95 18.20
C ALA A 172 -8.48 1.79 16.75
N SER A 173 -8.21 0.64 16.13
CA SER A 173 -8.65 0.31 14.77
C SER A 173 -10.16 0.19 14.65
N LEU A 174 -10.84 -0.49 15.58
CA LEU A 174 -12.31 -0.54 15.63
C LEU A 174 -12.93 0.87 15.67
N ALA A 175 -12.36 1.75 16.50
CA ALA A 175 -12.81 3.14 16.62
C ALA A 175 -12.58 3.95 15.33
N ARG A 176 -11.40 3.84 14.71
CA ARG A 176 -11.09 4.56 13.46
C ARG A 176 -11.90 4.01 12.28
N LEU A 177 -12.07 2.69 12.19
CA LEU A 177 -12.88 2.02 11.18
C LEU A 177 -14.38 2.14 11.43
N GLY A 178 -14.84 2.59 12.61
CA GLY A 178 -16.27 2.74 12.92
C GLY A 178 -17.06 1.43 12.83
N VAL A 179 -16.49 0.32 13.29
CA VAL A 179 -17.11 -1.02 13.27
C VAL A 179 -16.98 -1.69 14.64
N GLU A 180 -17.87 -2.62 14.95
CA GLU A 180 -17.78 -3.43 16.18
C GLU A 180 -16.85 -4.64 16.04
N LYS A 181 -16.63 -5.10 14.80
CA LYS A 181 -15.83 -6.28 14.49
C LYS A 181 -14.96 -6.06 13.26
N ILE A 182 -13.68 -6.45 13.36
CA ILE A 182 -12.74 -6.59 12.24
C ILE A 182 -12.82 -8.02 11.71
N ASP A 183 -12.75 -8.22 10.40
CA ASP A 183 -12.91 -9.58 9.84
C ASP A 183 -11.61 -10.38 9.97
N ILE A 184 -10.47 -9.79 9.60
CA ILE A 184 -9.16 -10.42 9.78
C ILE A 184 -8.20 -9.41 10.39
N PHE A 185 -7.58 -9.76 11.52
CA PHE A 185 -6.52 -8.97 12.13
C PHE A 185 -5.15 -9.60 11.87
N MET A 186 -4.25 -8.88 11.23
CA MET A 186 -2.95 -9.42 10.81
C MET A 186 -1.84 -9.01 11.79
N LEU A 187 -1.02 -9.97 12.23
CA LEU A 187 0.29 -9.69 12.81
C LEU A 187 1.19 -9.15 11.70
N ASN A 188 1.69 -7.92 11.84
CA ASN A 188 2.39 -7.23 10.77
C ASN A 188 3.90 -7.29 10.95
N ASN A 189 4.58 -7.99 10.04
CA ASN A 189 6.03 -8.13 9.96
C ASN A 189 6.71 -8.51 11.29
N PRO A 190 6.35 -9.62 11.94
CA PRO A 190 6.98 -10.01 13.21
C PRO A 190 8.49 -10.28 13.09
N GLU A 191 9.02 -10.51 11.88
CA GLU A 191 10.46 -10.55 11.62
C GLU A 191 11.20 -9.28 12.08
N ARG A 192 10.51 -8.13 12.18
CA ARG A 192 11.07 -6.87 12.68
C ARG A 192 11.56 -6.94 14.12
N LEU A 193 11.11 -7.93 14.90
CA LEU A 193 11.65 -8.18 16.24
C LEU A 193 13.17 -8.49 16.19
N LEU A 194 13.66 -9.11 15.11
CA LEU A 194 15.08 -9.45 14.93
C LEU A 194 16.00 -8.22 14.82
N LEU A 195 15.45 -7.01 14.65
CA LEU A 195 16.24 -5.78 14.68
C LEU A 195 16.81 -5.47 16.08
N ASP A 196 16.26 -6.09 17.12
CA ASP A 196 16.75 -6.01 18.49
C ASP A 196 17.45 -7.30 18.89
N LYS A 197 18.68 -7.17 19.38
CA LYS A 197 19.56 -8.29 19.78
C LYS A 197 19.00 -9.16 20.90
N ARG A 198 17.91 -8.74 21.55
CA ARG A 198 17.18 -9.56 22.54
C ARG A 198 16.32 -10.64 21.89
N PHE A 199 16.00 -10.50 20.60
CA PHE A 199 15.18 -11.46 19.86
C PHE A 199 16.03 -12.22 18.85
N GLU A 200 16.30 -13.47 19.21
CA GLU A 200 16.72 -14.48 18.25
C GLU A 200 15.49 -15.22 17.71
N LEU A 201 15.64 -15.96 16.60
CA LEU A 201 14.55 -16.67 15.93
C LEU A 201 13.60 -17.44 16.89
N PRO A 202 14.08 -18.24 17.88
CA PRO A 202 13.20 -18.93 18.81
C PRO A 202 12.29 -17.99 19.61
N ARG A 203 12.80 -16.82 20.02
CA ARG A 203 12.01 -15.80 20.74
C ARG A 203 10.99 -15.12 19.84
N VAL A 204 11.29 -14.96 18.55
CA VAL A 204 10.31 -14.45 17.58
C VAL A 204 9.16 -15.43 17.43
N TYR A 205 9.43 -16.73 17.28
CA TYR A 205 8.39 -17.75 17.18
C TYR A 205 7.54 -17.85 18.46
N GLU A 206 8.16 -17.78 19.64
CA GLU A 206 7.46 -17.71 20.93
C GLU A 206 6.56 -16.46 21.01
N SER A 207 7.03 -15.31 20.54
CA SER A 207 6.27 -14.05 20.54
C SER A 207 5.05 -14.14 19.59
N ILE A 208 5.22 -14.76 18.42
CA ILE A 208 4.11 -15.00 17.48
C ILE A 208 3.08 -15.95 18.11
N ALA A 209 3.53 -17.02 18.77
CA ALA A 209 2.64 -17.98 19.42
C ALA A 209 1.84 -17.35 20.58
N ARG A 210 2.50 -16.58 21.46
CA ARG A 210 1.83 -15.79 22.52
C ARG A 210 0.81 -14.80 21.96
N ALA A 211 1.16 -14.13 20.85
CA ALA A 211 0.25 -13.23 20.17
C ALA A 211 -0.98 -13.97 19.62
N ALA A 212 -0.80 -15.15 19.02
CA ALA A 212 -1.89 -15.99 18.52
C ALA A 212 -2.86 -16.43 19.63
N GLU A 213 -2.36 -16.89 20.78
CA GLU A 213 -3.19 -17.24 21.95
C GLU A 213 -4.03 -16.04 22.44
N HIS A 214 -3.44 -14.85 22.47
CA HIS A 214 -4.17 -13.64 22.82
C HIS A 214 -5.24 -13.31 21.77
N LEU A 215 -4.92 -13.41 20.49
CA LEU A 215 -5.88 -13.16 19.41
C LEU A 215 -7.05 -14.16 19.42
N ASP A 216 -6.85 -15.40 19.87
CA ASP A 216 -7.96 -16.32 20.13
C ASP A 216 -8.94 -15.79 21.20
N THR A 217 -8.43 -15.07 22.18
CA THR A 217 -9.26 -14.40 23.19
C THR A 217 -10.05 -13.25 22.57
N GLU A 218 -9.45 -12.48 21.65
CA GLU A 218 -10.14 -11.41 20.93
C GLU A 218 -11.21 -11.93 19.95
N VAL A 219 -10.99 -13.12 19.36
CA VAL A 219 -12.02 -13.85 18.60
C VAL A 219 -13.18 -14.23 19.52
N LYS A 220 -12.91 -14.82 20.69
CA LYS A 220 -13.95 -15.18 21.67
C LYS A 220 -14.73 -13.97 22.18
N ARG A 221 -14.08 -12.80 22.31
CA ARG A 221 -14.71 -11.51 22.65
C ARG A 221 -15.53 -10.93 21.49
N GLY A 222 -15.48 -11.52 20.30
CA GLY A 222 -16.23 -11.09 19.12
C GLY A 222 -15.72 -9.81 18.48
N ARG A 223 -14.48 -9.40 18.77
CA ARG A 223 -13.88 -8.15 18.26
C ARG A 223 -13.19 -8.34 16.92
N ILE A 224 -12.71 -9.56 16.67
CA ILE A 224 -12.16 -10.02 15.39
C ILE A 224 -12.86 -11.34 15.00
N SER A 225 -13.04 -11.62 13.70
CA SER A 225 -13.53 -12.95 13.27
C SER A 225 -12.41 -13.99 13.23
N GLY A 226 -11.18 -13.55 12.99
CA GLY A 226 -9.96 -14.35 13.05
C GLY A 226 -8.72 -13.49 12.81
N TYR A 227 -7.57 -14.12 12.70
CA TYR A 227 -6.30 -13.43 12.53
C TYR A 227 -5.40 -14.09 11.48
N GLY A 228 -4.33 -13.41 11.12
CA GLY A 228 -3.36 -13.88 10.14
C GLY A 228 -1.97 -13.29 10.32
N LEU A 229 -1.09 -13.56 9.37
CA LEU A 229 0.31 -13.14 9.39
C LEU A 229 0.65 -12.37 8.10
N CYS A 230 1.08 -11.11 8.21
CA CYS A 230 1.66 -10.37 7.10
C CYS A 230 3.18 -10.34 7.27
N SER A 231 3.94 -10.79 6.27
CA SER A 231 5.41 -10.82 6.36
C SER A 231 6.07 -10.54 5.02
N ASN A 232 7.21 -9.84 5.07
CA ASN A 232 8.05 -9.53 3.93
C ASN A 232 9.22 -10.51 3.76
N SER A 233 9.45 -11.42 4.70
CA SER A 233 10.60 -12.34 4.68
C SER A 233 10.21 -13.82 4.74
N VAL A 234 8.99 -14.16 5.13
CA VAL A 234 8.52 -15.55 5.27
C VAL A 234 8.62 -16.37 3.97
N HIS A 235 8.49 -15.74 2.81
CA HIS A 235 8.61 -16.38 1.49
C HIS A 235 10.07 -16.51 1.03
N ASN A 236 10.97 -15.67 1.51
CA ASN A 236 12.36 -15.60 1.03
C ASN A 236 13.32 -16.17 2.10
N ARG A 237 13.71 -17.44 1.97
CA ARG A 237 14.67 -18.11 2.89
C ARG A 237 16.09 -17.54 2.84
N SER A 238 16.42 -16.79 1.80
CA SER A 238 17.72 -16.12 1.66
C SER A 238 17.75 -14.75 2.36
N ALA A 239 16.59 -14.24 2.81
CA ALA A 239 16.52 -13.00 3.55
C ALA A 239 17.19 -13.13 4.93
N GLN A 240 17.95 -12.11 5.33
CA GLN A 240 18.64 -12.09 6.63
C GLN A 240 17.65 -12.19 7.80
N ASP A 241 16.46 -11.64 7.64
CA ASP A 241 15.36 -11.64 8.61
C ASP A 241 14.30 -12.71 8.31
N HIS A 242 14.67 -13.78 7.59
CA HIS A 242 13.75 -14.88 7.29
C HIS A 242 13.22 -15.54 8.57
N ILE A 243 11.89 -15.69 8.63
CA ILE A 243 11.18 -16.47 9.63
C ILE A 243 10.50 -17.67 8.97
N SER A 244 10.71 -18.87 9.51
CA SER A 244 10.23 -20.12 8.91
C SER A 244 8.75 -20.36 9.21
N PHE A 245 7.94 -20.44 8.15
CA PHE A 245 6.50 -20.67 8.30
C PHE A 245 6.15 -21.99 9.01
N PRO A 246 6.77 -23.14 8.68
CA PRO A 246 6.58 -24.38 9.45
C PRO A 246 6.91 -24.24 10.94
N GLN A 247 7.95 -23.48 11.30
CA GLN A 247 8.30 -23.24 12.72
C GLN A 247 7.28 -22.34 13.42
N ILE A 248 6.69 -21.38 12.71
CA ILE A 248 5.58 -20.57 13.23
C ILE A 248 4.39 -21.47 13.56
N LEU A 249 3.97 -22.31 12.62
CA LEU A 249 2.86 -23.26 12.83
C LEU A 249 3.15 -24.22 14.00
N ALA A 250 4.37 -24.77 14.08
CA ALA A 250 4.76 -25.65 15.17
C ALA A 250 4.74 -24.95 16.53
N SER A 251 5.17 -23.69 16.60
CA SER A 251 5.18 -22.91 17.83
C SER A 251 3.77 -22.53 18.28
N MET A 252 2.88 -22.20 17.33
CA MET A 252 1.46 -21.97 17.59
C MET A 252 0.77 -23.22 18.12
N GLU A 253 1.05 -24.40 17.55
CA GLU A 253 0.54 -25.68 18.02
C GLU A 253 1.01 -25.98 19.46
N GLN A 254 2.30 -25.76 19.76
CA GLN A 254 2.86 -25.94 21.10
C GLN A 254 2.21 -25.03 22.14
N ALA A 255 1.93 -23.78 21.76
CA ALA A 255 1.19 -22.82 22.57
C ALA A 255 -0.33 -23.10 22.61
N ARG A 256 -0.83 -24.11 21.88
CA ARG A 256 -2.25 -24.45 21.77
C ARG A 256 -3.12 -23.30 21.25
N ALA A 257 -2.54 -22.46 20.38
CA ALA A 257 -3.31 -21.47 19.64
C ALA A 257 -4.31 -22.19 18.72
N ASN A 258 -5.52 -21.67 18.61
CA ASN A 258 -6.58 -22.29 17.82
C ASN A 258 -6.35 -22.02 16.32
N HIS A 259 -5.80 -23.01 15.63
CA HIS A 259 -5.53 -22.94 14.19
C HIS A 259 -6.78 -22.71 13.32
N ALA A 260 -8.00 -22.93 13.84
CA ALA A 260 -9.22 -22.57 13.13
C ALA A 260 -9.41 -21.05 13.02
N ASN A 261 -8.86 -20.29 13.97
CA ASN A 261 -8.90 -18.82 13.99
C ASN A 261 -7.75 -18.17 13.20
N PHE A 262 -6.71 -18.95 12.82
CA PHE A 262 -5.65 -18.50 11.94
C PHE A 262 -6.12 -18.64 10.49
N LEU A 263 -6.60 -17.54 9.91
CA LEU A 263 -7.36 -17.54 8.65
C LEU A 263 -6.50 -17.28 7.41
N ALA A 264 -5.47 -16.46 7.53
CA ALA A 264 -4.81 -15.92 6.35
C ALA A 264 -3.32 -15.63 6.54
N ILE A 265 -2.63 -15.56 5.41
CA ILE A 265 -1.25 -15.09 5.31
C ILE A 265 -1.16 -14.04 4.20
N GLU A 266 -0.33 -13.02 4.40
CA GLU A 266 -0.08 -11.95 3.44
C GLU A 266 1.41 -11.81 3.17
N TYR A 267 1.80 -11.82 1.89
CA TYR A 267 3.21 -11.67 1.49
C TYR A 267 3.35 -11.02 0.11
N PRO A 268 4.54 -10.47 -0.19
CA PRO A 268 4.89 -9.99 -1.52
C PRO A 268 4.82 -11.11 -2.57
N PHE A 269 4.21 -10.81 -3.71
CA PHE A 269 4.32 -11.65 -4.91
C PHE A 269 4.12 -10.82 -6.18
N ASN A 270 5.04 -10.95 -7.13
CA ASN A 270 4.93 -10.36 -8.47
C ASN A 270 5.91 -11.06 -9.44
N VAL A 271 5.99 -10.58 -10.68
CA VAL A 271 6.84 -11.18 -11.73
C VAL A 271 8.35 -11.15 -11.42
N PHE A 272 8.81 -10.36 -10.44
CA PHE A 272 10.21 -10.32 -10.01
C PHE A 272 10.42 -10.86 -8.58
N GLU A 273 9.41 -10.81 -7.71
CA GLU A 273 9.45 -11.36 -6.36
C GLU A 273 8.53 -12.59 -6.32
N HIS A 274 9.02 -13.75 -6.76
CA HIS A 274 8.21 -14.96 -6.90
C HIS A 274 8.63 -16.15 -6.02
N ASP A 275 9.52 -15.97 -5.04
CA ASP A 275 9.97 -17.04 -4.11
C ASP A 275 8.81 -17.71 -3.34
N ALA A 276 7.66 -17.03 -3.19
CA ALA A 276 6.49 -17.61 -2.54
C ALA A 276 5.86 -18.76 -3.35
N TYR A 277 6.02 -18.73 -4.67
CA TYR A 277 5.47 -19.71 -5.62
C TYR A 277 6.45 -20.84 -5.91
N ASP A 278 7.74 -20.52 -6.03
CA ASP A 278 8.76 -21.50 -6.39
C ASP A 278 8.99 -22.54 -5.28
N ARG A 279 9.10 -23.81 -5.70
CA ARG A 279 9.68 -24.84 -4.85
C ARG A 279 11.17 -24.59 -4.68
N TRP A 280 11.68 -24.96 -3.52
CA TRP A 280 13.09 -24.80 -3.20
C TRP A 280 13.96 -25.79 -3.98
N PHE A 281 15.26 -25.47 -4.11
CA PHE A 281 16.22 -26.34 -4.81
C PHE A 281 16.35 -27.74 -4.20
N ASP A 282 15.99 -27.91 -2.93
CA ASP A 282 15.96 -29.19 -2.22
C ASP A 282 14.63 -29.96 -2.40
N GLY A 283 13.71 -29.43 -3.21
CA GLY A 283 12.40 -29.99 -3.48
C GLY A 283 11.34 -29.67 -2.43
N SER A 284 11.67 -28.93 -1.37
CA SER A 284 10.68 -28.54 -0.35
C SER A 284 9.59 -27.64 -0.93
N GLU A 285 8.39 -27.77 -0.38
CA GLU A 285 7.19 -27.04 -0.81
C GLU A 285 7.40 -25.52 -0.73
N SER A 286 6.78 -24.82 -1.68
CA SER A 286 6.72 -23.36 -1.68
C SER A 286 5.84 -22.82 -0.55
N LEU A 287 5.93 -21.52 -0.26
CA LEU A 287 5.06 -20.92 0.75
C LEU A 287 3.58 -21.05 0.36
N MET A 288 3.25 -20.86 -0.92
CA MET A 288 1.89 -20.97 -1.43
C MET A 288 1.33 -22.39 -1.24
N GLU A 289 2.13 -23.42 -1.48
CA GLU A 289 1.76 -24.82 -1.27
C GLU A 289 1.55 -25.12 0.22
N VAL A 290 2.48 -24.71 1.10
CA VAL A 290 2.34 -24.92 2.55
C VAL A 290 1.10 -24.18 3.09
N ALA A 291 0.84 -22.96 2.62
CA ALA A 291 -0.36 -22.21 3.00
C ALA A 291 -1.66 -22.89 2.54
N ALA A 292 -1.68 -23.42 1.32
CA ALA A 292 -2.81 -24.15 0.76
C ALA A 292 -3.11 -25.43 1.57
N THR A 293 -2.09 -26.24 1.87
CA THR A 293 -2.20 -27.45 2.70
C THR A 293 -2.76 -27.15 4.08
N ASN A 294 -2.44 -25.98 4.65
CA ASN A 294 -2.96 -25.53 5.95
C ASN A 294 -4.30 -24.77 5.87
N ARG A 295 -4.95 -24.76 4.69
CA ARG A 295 -6.23 -24.12 4.41
C ARG A 295 -6.24 -22.62 4.78
N LEU A 296 -5.12 -21.95 4.56
CA LEU A 296 -4.99 -20.52 4.79
C LEU A 296 -5.32 -19.75 3.52
N PHE A 297 -6.11 -18.71 3.68
CA PHE A 297 -6.38 -17.80 2.58
C PHE A 297 -5.15 -16.92 2.32
N GLN A 298 -4.76 -16.81 1.06
CA GLN A 298 -3.51 -16.16 0.68
C GLN A 298 -3.77 -14.77 0.13
N PHE A 299 -3.16 -13.76 0.74
CA PHE A 299 -3.12 -12.41 0.20
C PHE A 299 -1.74 -12.14 -0.39
N THR A 300 -1.69 -11.69 -1.64
CA THR A 300 -0.44 -11.19 -2.21
C THR A 300 -0.45 -9.67 -2.28
N GLN A 301 0.70 -9.05 -2.06
CA GLN A 301 0.87 -7.61 -2.18
C GLN A 301 2.06 -7.27 -3.07
N ARG A 302 2.21 -5.97 -3.35
CA ARG A 302 3.21 -5.43 -4.31
C ARG A 302 3.13 -6.03 -5.73
N PRO A 303 1.92 -6.23 -6.33
CA PRO A 303 1.84 -6.77 -7.69
C PRO A 303 2.48 -5.86 -8.74
N ILE A 304 2.58 -4.55 -8.44
CA ILE A 304 3.09 -3.52 -9.37
C ILE A 304 4.31 -2.75 -8.88
N MET A 305 4.71 -2.88 -7.62
CA MET A 305 5.87 -2.19 -7.04
C MET A 305 6.87 -3.25 -6.61
N ALA A 306 7.46 -3.90 -7.61
CA ALA A 306 8.38 -4.99 -7.41
C ALA A 306 9.71 -4.50 -6.84
N ILE A 307 10.35 -5.33 -6.01
CA ILE A 307 11.73 -5.16 -5.61
C ILE A 307 12.58 -6.11 -6.46
N ALA A 308 13.41 -5.56 -7.34
CA ALA A 308 14.29 -6.32 -8.21
C ALA A 308 15.71 -5.72 -8.17
N ASN A 309 16.73 -6.55 -7.97
CA ASN A 309 18.14 -6.14 -7.92
C ASN A 309 18.40 -4.95 -6.96
N GLY A 310 17.76 -4.98 -5.78
CA GLY A 310 17.90 -3.92 -4.76
C GLY A 310 17.20 -2.60 -5.08
N SER A 311 16.41 -2.54 -6.15
CA SER A 311 15.68 -1.33 -6.57
C SER A 311 14.18 -1.57 -6.70
N ILE A 312 13.39 -0.51 -6.51
CA ILE A 312 11.96 -0.54 -6.77
C ILE A 312 11.72 -0.40 -8.27
N ARG A 313 11.05 -1.39 -8.87
CA ARG A 313 10.59 -1.40 -10.26
C ARG A 313 9.06 -1.28 -10.29
N ILE A 314 8.57 -0.22 -10.94
CA ILE A 314 7.13 0.02 -11.10
C ILE A 314 6.66 -0.66 -12.38
N LEU A 315 5.71 -1.57 -12.30
CA LEU A 315 5.17 -2.34 -13.43
C LEU A 315 3.91 -1.67 -13.97
N SER A 316 4.09 -0.55 -14.66
CA SER A 316 3.00 0.19 -15.31
C SER A 316 3.46 0.82 -16.60
N THR A 317 2.62 0.71 -17.64
CA THR A 317 2.75 1.42 -18.91
C THR A 317 1.86 2.66 -18.96
N ASN A 318 0.99 2.86 -17.97
CA ASN A 318 0.07 3.99 -17.88
C ASN A 318 0.56 4.98 -16.81
N LEU A 319 1.47 5.87 -17.18
CA LEU A 319 2.05 6.89 -16.30
C LEU A 319 1.77 8.33 -16.75
N GLY A 320 0.81 8.52 -17.67
CA GLY A 320 0.45 9.84 -18.20
C GLY A 320 1.44 10.43 -19.21
N VAL A 321 2.41 9.63 -19.68
CA VAL A 321 3.39 10.00 -20.69
C VAL A 321 3.47 8.94 -21.80
N SER A 322 3.88 9.34 -22.99
CA SER A 322 4.10 8.45 -24.13
C SER A 322 5.57 8.42 -24.55
N VAL A 323 6.06 7.25 -24.95
CA VAL A 323 7.41 7.09 -25.51
C VAL A 323 7.58 7.91 -26.79
N ASN A 324 6.51 8.11 -27.56
CA ASN A 324 6.55 8.93 -28.77
C ASN A 324 6.73 10.42 -28.47
N ASP A 325 6.45 10.88 -27.24
CA ASP A 325 6.58 12.28 -26.83
C ASP A 325 7.96 12.60 -26.24
N GLU A 326 8.88 11.64 -26.20
CA GLU A 326 10.21 11.80 -25.58
C GLU A 326 10.98 13.00 -26.14
N SER A 327 10.98 13.18 -27.47
CA SER A 327 11.67 14.31 -28.11
C SER A 327 11.09 15.65 -27.63
N ASN A 328 9.77 15.75 -27.50
CA ASN A 328 9.12 16.97 -27.02
C ASN A 328 9.44 17.22 -25.54
N ILE A 329 9.50 16.16 -24.73
CA ILE A 329 9.87 16.24 -23.31
C ILE A 329 11.33 16.69 -23.15
N ILE A 330 12.26 16.17 -23.96
CA ILE A 330 13.67 16.57 -23.95
C ILE A 330 13.81 18.05 -24.38
N THR A 331 13.09 18.48 -25.42
CA THR A 331 13.09 19.88 -25.84
C THR A 331 12.55 20.78 -24.73
N HIS A 332 11.40 20.43 -24.15
CA HIS A 332 10.81 21.20 -23.06
C HIS A 332 11.73 21.25 -21.82
N LEU A 333 12.34 20.13 -21.46
CA LEU A 333 13.32 20.06 -20.38
C LEU A 333 14.47 21.03 -20.64
N SER A 334 15.02 21.03 -21.86
CA SER A 334 16.14 21.92 -22.25
C SER A 334 15.76 23.40 -22.20
N GLU A 335 14.55 23.75 -22.64
CA GLU A 335 14.02 25.12 -22.57
C GLU A 335 13.89 25.61 -21.12
N VAL A 336 13.23 24.81 -20.28
CA VAL A 336 13.03 25.18 -18.86
C VAL A 336 14.35 25.20 -18.11
N PHE A 337 15.24 24.27 -18.43
CA PHE A 337 16.57 24.20 -17.85
C PHE A 337 17.39 25.46 -18.14
N THR A 338 17.41 25.89 -19.41
CA THR A 338 18.02 27.15 -19.84
C THR A 338 17.43 28.32 -19.07
N GLY A 339 16.10 28.34 -18.93
CA GLY A 339 15.41 29.38 -18.20
C GLY A 339 15.72 29.44 -16.71
N VAL A 340 16.01 28.31 -16.05
CA VAL A 340 16.46 28.30 -14.65
C VAL A 340 17.89 28.85 -14.57
N ILE A 341 18.79 28.41 -15.44
CA ILE A 341 20.19 28.90 -15.46
C ILE A 341 20.25 30.40 -15.69
N GLU A 342 19.44 30.96 -16.60
CA GLU A 342 19.35 32.41 -16.81
C GLU A 342 19.07 33.16 -15.50
N LEU A 343 18.10 32.70 -14.70
CA LEU A 343 17.81 33.30 -13.40
C LEU A 343 18.96 33.13 -12.42
N GLU A 344 19.62 31.98 -12.38
CA GLU A 344 20.81 31.73 -11.53
C GLU A 344 22.00 32.64 -11.91
N THR A 345 22.09 33.06 -13.17
CA THR A 345 23.11 34.04 -13.60
C THR A 345 22.75 35.49 -13.28
N GLN A 346 21.46 35.81 -13.10
CA GLN A 346 20.99 37.17 -12.78
C GLN A 346 21.07 37.50 -11.29
N ILE A 347 20.85 36.51 -10.41
CA ILE A 347 20.79 36.73 -8.96
C ILE A 347 22.05 37.37 -8.34
N PRO A 348 23.29 37.13 -8.82
CA PRO A 348 24.48 37.79 -8.27
C PRO A 348 24.55 39.29 -8.58
N GLU A 349 23.92 39.76 -9.67
CA GLU A 349 23.87 41.20 -9.98
C GLU A 349 22.78 41.90 -9.17
N LEU A 350 21.68 41.19 -8.90
CA LEU A 350 20.60 41.69 -8.04
C LEU A 350 21.01 41.79 -6.57
N LEU A 351 21.99 40.99 -6.13
CA LEU A 351 22.52 41.01 -4.78
C LEU A 351 23.88 41.74 -4.78
N GLY A 352 24.04 42.79 -3.98
CA GLY A 352 25.14 43.77 -4.05
C GLY A 352 26.56 43.26 -3.75
N GLY A 353 26.79 41.95 -3.74
CA GLY A 353 28.11 41.30 -3.66
C GLY A 353 28.74 41.24 -2.27
N SER A 354 27.99 41.53 -1.20
CA SER A 354 28.46 41.35 0.18
C SER A 354 28.72 39.87 0.52
N PRO A 355 29.45 39.54 1.60
CA PRO A 355 29.61 38.14 2.03
C PRO A 355 28.28 37.42 2.27
N ASP A 356 27.28 38.13 2.80
CA ASP A 356 25.94 37.58 3.03
C ASP A 356 25.19 37.36 1.69
N ASP A 357 25.37 38.26 0.72
CA ASP A 357 24.84 38.11 -0.63
C ASP A 357 25.44 36.89 -1.35
N MET A 358 26.76 36.70 -1.23
CA MET A 358 27.44 35.53 -1.83
C MET A 358 26.94 34.22 -1.21
N ALA A 359 26.65 34.21 0.09
CA ALA A 359 26.05 33.06 0.76
C ALA A 359 24.62 32.79 0.28
N LEU A 360 23.84 33.83 -0.07
CA LEU A 360 22.52 33.70 -0.69
C LEU A 360 22.62 33.17 -2.12
N VAL A 361 23.50 33.71 -2.95
CA VAL A 361 23.73 33.24 -4.34
C VAL A 361 24.06 31.75 -4.37
N ALA A 362 24.90 31.27 -3.45
CA ALA A 362 25.30 29.86 -3.37
C ALA A 362 24.14 28.88 -3.11
N LYS A 363 22.97 29.37 -2.66
CA LYS A 363 21.76 28.56 -2.43
C LYS A 363 20.96 28.30 -3.72
N PHE A 364 21.17 29.10 -4.77
CA PHE A 364 20.39 29.05 -6.01
C PHE A 364 21.23 28.50 -7.17
N VAL A 365 21.58 27.22 -7.06
CA VAL A 365 22.36 26.47 -8.06
C VAL A 365 21.67 25.16 -8.48
N TRP A 366 20.35 25.09 -8.28
CA TRP A 366 19.58 23.87 -8.49
C TRP A 366 19.48 23.45 -9.95
N GLY A 367 19.53 24.38 -10.91
CA GLY A 367 19.66 24.06 -12.32
C GLY A 367 20.91 23.22 -12.54
N ARG A 368 22.09 23.73 -12.17
CA ARG A 368 23.35 22.99 -12.29
C ARG A 368 23.32 21.64 -11.59
N VAL A 369 22.87 21.59 -10.33
CA VAL A 369 22.79 20.35 -9.54
C VAL A 369 21.94 19.29 -10.25
N LEU A 370 20.81 19.67 -10.83
CA LEU A 370 19.93 18.72 -11.53
C LEU A 370 20.52 18.25 -12.86
N SER A 371 21.21 19.11 -13.61
CA SER A 371 21.92 18.69 -14.83
C SER A 371 23.03 17.68 -14.54
N ASP A 372 23.86 17.97 -13.54
CA ASP A 372 24.98 17.10 -13.16
C ASP A 372 24.50 15.70 -12.71
N ASN A 373 23.23 15.60 -12.28
CA ASN A 373 22.61 14.36 -11.83
C ASN A 373 21.56 13.80 -12.80
N LEU A 374 21.38 14.40 -13.99
CA LEU A 374 20.27 14.11 -14.89
C LEU A 374 20.20 12.63 -15.25
N THR A 375 21.29 12.07 -15.79
CA THR A 375 21.37 10.67 -16.20
C THR A 375 21.04 9.72 -15.05
N ARG A 376 21.68 9.92 -13.88
CA ARG A 376 21.52 9.06 -12.71
C ARG A 376 20.09 9.10 -12.15
N LEU A 377 19.48 10.28 -12.11
CA LEU A 377 18.13 10.42 -11.56
C LEU A 377 17.06 9.96 -12.56
N SER A 378 17.27 10.13 -13.88
CA SER A 378 16.30 9.67 -14.89
C SER A 378 16.14 8.15 -14.96
N GLU A 379 17.17 7.39 -14.55
CA GLU A 379 17.14 5.92 -14.54
C GLU A 379 16.15 5.34 -13.52
N ASN A 380 15.81 6.09 -12.47
CA ASN A 380 14.92 5.60 -11.42
C ASN A 380 13.90 6.66 -11.03
N MET A 381 12.73 6.62 -11.68
CA MET A 381 11.61 7.54 -11.43
C MET A 381 11.21 7.60 -9.95
N PHE A 382 11.26 6.48 -9.22
CA PHE A 382 10.91 6.47 -7.79
C PHE A 382 11.93 7.27 -6.96
N ALA A 383 13.22 7.02 -7.18
CA ALA A 383 14.30 7.73 -6.50
C ALA A 383 14.31 9.22 -6.88
N ALA A 384 14.13 9.55 -8.16
CA ALA A 384 14.01 10.93 -8.64
C ALA A 384 12.87 11.67 -7.96
N ARG A 385 11.66 11.10 -7.97
CA ARG A 385 10.50 11.69 -7.31
C ARG A 385 10.73 11.90 -5.82
N HIS A 386 11.29 10.89 -5.14
CA HIS A 386 11.61 11.01 -3.72
C HIS A 386 12.61 12.13 -3.45
N TYR A 387 13.72 12.18 -4.19
CA TYR A 387 14.76 13.20 -4.06
C TYR A 387 14.19 14.61 -4.27
N LEU A 388 13.49 14.82 -5.39
CA LEU A 388 12.92 16.12 -5.76
C LEU A 388 11.88 16.61 -4.73
N GLN A 389 10.97 15.72 -4.29
CA GLN A 389 9.87 16.13 -3.40
C GLN A 389 10.25 16.20 -1.92
N ARG A 390 11.14 15.31 -1.44
CA ARG A 390 11.46 15.21 -0.01
C ARG A 390 12.73 15.95 0.38
N GLN A 391 13.64 16.18 -0.56
CA GLN A 391 14.91 16.86 -0.28
C GLN A 391 14.96 18.22 -0.95
N VAL A 392 14.77 18.28 -2.27
CA VAL A 392 14.99 19.53 -3.02
C VAL A 392 13.89 20.55 -2.79
N ALA A 393 12.61 20.21 -3.00
CA ALA A 393 11.52 21.17 -2.85
C ALA A 393 11.46 21.82 -1.45
N PRO A 394 11.62 21.07 -0.33
CA PRO A 394 11.68 21.70 0.99
C PRO A 394 12.92 22.57 1.21
N ALA A 395 14.07 22.22 0.63
CA ALA A 395 15.27 23.05 0.70
C ALA A 395 15.08 24.36 -0.06
N LEU A 396 14.62 24.27 -1.31
CA LEU A 396 14.30 25.42 -2.15
C LEU A 396 13.29 26.37 -1.48
N GLN A 397 12.21 25.84 -0.88
CA GLN A 397 11.24 26.67 -0.17
C GLN A 397 11.86 27.44 1.01
N ARG A 398 12.78 26.82 1.75
CA ARG A 398 13.50 27.50 2.84
C ARG A 398 14.45 28.58 2.32
N ASP A 399 15.17 28.28 1.24
CA ASP A 399 16.13 29.23 0.65
C ASP A 399 15.40 30.42 0.00
N LEU A 400 14.27 30.20 -0.69
CA LEU A 400 13.39 31.26 -1.19
C LEU A 400 12.83 32.12 -0.05
N ALA A 401 12.37 31.51 1.05
CA ALA A 401 11.91 32.27 2.21
C ALA A 401 13.02 33.15 2.82
N THR A 402 14.26 32.64 2.84
CA THR A 402 15.43 33.39 3.31
C THR A 402 15.74 34.57 2.39
N LEU A 403 15.68 34.38 1.07
CA LEU A 403 15.85 35.46 0.09
C LEU A 403 14.76 36.53 0.22
N VAL A 404 13.50 36.11 0.34
CA VAL A 404 12.35 37.02 0.52
C VAL A 404 12.52 37.88 1.77
N GLN A 405 13.00 37.28 2.87
CA GLN A 405 13.28 38.00 4.12
C GLN A 405 14.42 39.01 3.94
N ALA A 406 15.51 38.62 3.28
CA ALA A 406 16.64 39.52 3.00
C ALA A 406 16.22 40.70 2.10
N ALA A 407 15.35 40.44 1.12
CA ALA A 407 14.84 41.45 0.20
C ALA A 407 14.00 42.55 0.87
N GLU A 408 13.44 42.32 2.08
CA GLU A 408 12.63 43.33 2.77
C GLU A 408 13.38 44.63 3.06
N GLN A 409 14.70 44.55 3.24
CA GLN A 409 15.57 45.68 3.55
C GLN A 409 16.37 46.16 2.33
N ALA A 410 16.19 45.53 1.16
CA ALA A 410 16.94 45.81 -0.05
C ALA A 410 16.29 46.94 -0.88
N PRO A 411 17.08 47.84 -1.50
CA PRO A 411 16.54 48.92 -2.33
C PRO A 411 15.84 48.42 -3.61
N ASN A 412 16.19 47.22 -4.08
CA ASN A 412 15.63 46.55 -5.26
C ASN A 412 14.66 45.40 -4.88
N LYS A 413 13.94 45.55 -3.76
CA LYS A 413 12.99 44.56 -3.23
C LYS A 413 12.06 43.95 -4.29
N ASP A 414 11.41 44.78 -5.10
CA ASP A 414 10.41 44.31 -6.06
C ASP A 414 11.02 43.43 -7.17
N GLU A 415 12.26 43.71 -7.56
CA GLU A 415 13.01 42.89 -8.52
C GLU A 415 13.37 41.53 -7.91
N LEU A 416 13.83 41.51 -6.66
CA LEU A 416 14.14 40.27 -5.93
C LEU A 416 12.91 39.40 -5.69
N LEU A 417 11.76 40.00 -5.34
CA LEU A 417 10.50 39.26 -5.18
C LEU A 417 9.99 38.70 -6.51
N THR A 418 10.12 39.47 -7.58
CA THR A 418 9.78 39.02 -8.95
C THR A 418 10.67 37.85 -9.36
N TRP A 419 11.98 37.97 -9.15
CA TRP A 419 12.94 36.91 -9.42
C TRP A 419 12.61 35.65 -8.61
N ALA A 420 12.32 35.76 -7.31
CA ALA A 420 12.01 34.62 -6.45
C ALA A 420 10.77 33.87 -6.93
N SER A 421 9.71 34.60 -7.32
CA SER A 421 8.50 34.01 -7.89
C SER A 421 8.77 33.30 -9.22
N GLN A 422 9.54 33.92 -10.12
CA GLN A 422 9.91 33.33 -11.41
C GLN A 422 10.78 32.08 -11.23
N TYR A 423 11.74 32.12 -10.30
CA TYR A 423 12.60 30.98 -10.01
C TYR A 423 11.79 29.80 -9.46
N GLN A 424 10.87 30.05 -8.53
CA GLN A 424 9.98 29.02 -8.00
C GLN A 424 9.11 28.39 -9.10
N GLU A 425 8.54 29.21 -10.00
CA GLU A 425 7.71 28.73 -11.10
C GLU A 425 8.53 27.91 -12.10
N ARG A 426 9.67 28.44 -12.58
CA ARG A 426 10.55 27.76 -13.54
C ARG A 426 11.12 26.47 -12.95
N TYR A 427 11.49 26.47 -11.67
CA TYR A 427 11.95 25.26 -10.98
C TYR A 427 10.84 24.21 -10.87
N SER A 428 9.60 24.62 -10.60
CA SER A 428 8.46 23.69 -10.56
C SER A 428 8.22 23.03 -11.92
N LYS A 429 8.35 23.79 -13.01
CA LYS A 429 8.30 23.26 -14.38
C LYS A 429 9.49 22.33 -14.67
N LEU A 430 10.70 22.68 -14.22
CA LEU A 430 11.90 21.85 -14.39
C LEU A 430 11.71 20.50 -13.71
N GLN A 431 11.21 20.52 -12.48
CA GLN A 431 10.88 19.32 -11.72
C GLN A 431 9.86 18.44 -12.45
N SER A 432 8.82 19.04 -13.06
CA SER A 432 7.82 18.28 -13.83
C SER A 432 8.44 17.63 -15.06
N ALA A 433 9.14 18.40 -15.90
CA ALA A 433 9.79 17.90 -17.11
C ALA A 433 10.80 16.79 -16.80
N PHE A 434 11.52 16.90 -15.67
CA PHE A 434 12.43 15.86 -15.20
C PHE A 434 11.71 14.55 -14.88
N LEU A 435 10.58 14.65 -14.17
CA LEU A 435 9.77 13.48 -13.82
C LEU A 435 9.12 12.86 -15.04
N ASP A 436 8.72 13.65 -16.02
CA ASP A 436 8.17 13.17 -17.30
C ASP A 436 9.21 12.39 -18.09
N LEU A 437 10.46 12.89 -18.17
CA LEU A 437 11.57 12.16 -18.79
C LEU A 437 11.82 10.81 -18.10
N SER A 438 11.91 10.82 -16.77
CA SER A 438 12.08 9.60 -15.96
C SER A 438 10.93 8.61 -16.16
N ALA A 439 9.70 9.12 -16.30
CA ALA A 439 8.52 8.31 -16.56
C ALA A 439 8.56 7.69 -17.96
N VAL A 440 9.00 8.44 -18.99
CA VAL A 440 9.13 7.92 -20.36
C VAL A 440 10.15 6.79 -20.42
N SER A 441 11.32 6.94 -19.79
CA SER A 441 12.33 5.87 -19.73
C SER A 441 11.77 4.60 -19.08
N LEU A 442 11.00 4.75 -18.00
CA LEU A 442 10.33 3.64 -17.35
C LEU A 442 9.23 3.00 -18.22
N VAL A 443 8.39 3.80 -18.88
CA VAL A 443 7.34 3.30 -19.78
C VAL A 443 7.97 2.50 -20.93
N ARG A 444 9.07 2.96 -21.51
CA ARG A 444 9.80 2.23 -22.56
C ARG A 444 10.23 0.84 -22.09
N VAL A 445 10.95 0.76 -20.97
CA VAL A 445 11.41 -0.52 -20.40
C VAL A 445 10.23 -1.44 -20.06
N ASN A 446 9.10 -0.88 -19.65
CA ASN A 446 7.89 -1.65 -19.37
C ASN A 446 7.12 -2.08 -20.63
N GLN A 447 7.17 -1.33 -21.72
CA GLN A 447 6.63 -1.75 -23.02
C GLN A 447 7.45 -2.91 -23.62
N ASP A 448 8.78 -2.86 -23.47
CA ASP A 448 9.66 -3.96 -23.86
C ASP A 448 9.35 -5.22 -23.05
N LEU A 449 9.21 -5.09 -21.73
CA LEU A 449 8.79 -6.19 -20.87
C LEU A 449 7.41 -6.73 -21.26
N ALA A 450 6.41 -5.86 -21.50
CA ALA A 450 5.08 -6.28 -21.92
C ALA A 450 5.11 -7.08 -23.24
N THR A 451 5.99 -6.69 -24.17
CA THR A 451 6.20 -7.42 -25.43
C THR A 451 6.80 -8.81 -25.20
N ILE A 452 7.82 -8.91 -24.33
CA ILE A 452 8.43 -10.19 -23.94
C ILE A 452 7.39 -11.10 -23.30
N LEU A 453 6.66 -10.60 -22.30
CA LEU A 453 5.63 -11.38 -21.59
C LEU A 453 4.51 -11.85 -22.54
N ALA A 454 4.09 -11.01 -23.47
CA ALA A 454 3.07 -11.35 -24.47
C ALA A 454 3.53 -12.50 -25.39
N ALA A 455 4.81 -12.51 -25.79
CA ALA A 455 5.37 -13.57 -26.63
C ALA A 455 5.44 -14.93 -25.88
N THR A 456 5.71 -14.89 -24.58
CA THR A 456 5.95 -16.07 -23.74
C THR A 456 4.71 -16.92 -23.45
N VAL A 457 3.51 -16.33 -23.54
CA VAL A 457 2.24 -17.00 -23.21
C VAL A 457 1.45 -17.53 -24.42
N GLN A 458 1.97 -17.31 -25.64
CA GLN A 458 1.37 -17.82 -26.88
C GLN A 458 1.55 -19.33 -27.04
N PRO A 459 0.63 -20.04 -27.74
CA PRO A 459 -0.63 -19.56 -28.31
C PRO A 459 -1.84 -19.68 -27.36
N ASN A 460 -1.65 -20.28 -26.19
CA ASN A 460 -2.76 -20.75 -25.33
C ASN A 460 -3.42 -19.63 -24.52
N HIS A 461 -2.75 -18.49 -24.35
CA HIS A 461 -3.26 -17.37 -23.55
C HIS A 461 -3.06 -16.03 -24.25
N SER A 462 -4.09 -15.20 -24.18
CA SER A 462 -4.09 -13.83 -24.69
C SER A 462 -3.57 -12.87 -23.62
N ILE A 463 -2.26 -12.63 -23.61
CA ILE A 463 -1.69 -11.33 -23.18
C ILE A 463 -1.35 -10.58 -24.46
N SER A 464 -1.89 -9.37 -24.60
CA SER A 464 -1.44 -8.45 -25.64
C SER A 464 -0.30 -7.61 -25.12
N ALA A 465 0.68 -7.30 -25.97
CA ALA A 465 1.72 -6.30 -25.65
C ALA A 465 1.12 -4.90 -25.40
N SER A 466 -0.11 -4.67 -25.86
CA SER A 466 -0.87 -3.43 -25.61
C SER A 466 -1.62 -3.41 -24.27
N ASP A 467 -1.70 -4.53 -23.56
CA ASP A 467 -2.40 -4.56 -22.27
C ASP A 467 -1.62 -3.72 -21.23
N PRO A 468 -2.31 -3.01 -20.32
CA PRO A 468 -1.62 -2.32 -19.24
C PRO A 468 -0.77 -3.32 -18.44
N LEU A 469 0.53 -3.04 -18.28
CA LEU A 469 1.44 -3.98 -17.61
C LEU A 469 0.99 -4.28 -16.16
N ALA A 470 0.36 -3.30 -15.50
CA ALA A 470 -0.23 -3.48 -14.17
C ALA A 470 -1.34 -4.56 -14.18
N THR A 471 -2.20 -4.55 -15.20
CA THR A 471 -3.25 -5.55 -15.41
C THR A 471 -2.63 -6.93 -15.61
N THR A 472 -1.60 -7.03 -16.44
CA THR A 472 -0.85 -8.28 -16.66
C THR A 472 -0.23 -8.79 -15.36
N ALA A 473 0.47 -7.95 -14.61
CA ALA A 473 1.13 -8.35 -13.36
C ALA A 473 0.14 -8.83 -12.29
N ILE A 474 -1.00 -8.16 -12.13
CA ILE A 474 -2.08 -8.60 -11.24
C ILE A 474 -2.65 -9.95 -11.70
N ARG A 475 -2.87 -10.13 -13.01
CA ARG A 475 -3.38 -11.39 -13.57
C ARG A 475 -2.41 -12.55 -13.37
N VAL A 476 -1.09 -12.33 -13.51
CA VAL A 476 -0.07 -13.34 -13.19
C VAL A 476 -0.13 -13.73 -11.71
N ALA A 477 -0.19 -12.75 -10.79
CA ALA A 477 -0.30 -13.02 -9.37
C ALA A 477 -1.56 -13.83 -9.00
N ARG A 478 -2.71 -13.50 -9.62
CA ARG A 478 -3.95 -14.28 -9.46
C ARG A 478 -3.81 -15.71 -9.99
N SER A 479 -3.10 -15.89 -11.11
CA SER A 479 -2.93 -17.20 -11.75
C SER A 479 -1.97 -18.09 -10.95
N ALA A 480 -0.88 -17.54 -10.42
CA ALA A 480 0.03 -18.23 -9.51
C ALA A 480 -0.70 -18.72 -8.25
N LEU A 481 -1.51 -17.85 -7.62
CA LEU A 481 -2.35 -18.23 -6.49
C LEU A 481 -3.33 -19.37 -6.83
N ALA A 482 -3.90 -19.37 -8.03
CA ALA A 482 -4.81 -20.42 -8.45
C ALA A 482 -4.09 -21.74 -8.75
N ALA A 483 -2.89 -21.70 -9.34
CA ALA A 483 -2.09 -22.88 -9.66
C ALA A 483 -1.64 -23.67 -8.41
N CYS A 484 -1.42 -22.98 -7.29
CA CYS A 484 -1.09 -23.61 -6.01
C CYS A 484 -2.34 -24.03 -5.18
N GLY A 485 -3.55 -23.76 -5.67
CA GLY A 485 -4.79 -24.25 -5.06
C GLY A 485 -4.99 -25.72 -5.42
N GLY A 486 -4.95 -26.62 -4.43
CA GLY A 486 -5.00 -28.08 -4.65
C GLY A 486 -6.21 -28.62 -5.45
N GLU A 487 -6.24 -29.95 -5.61
CA GLU A 487 -7.10 -30.71 -6.57
C GLU A 487 -8.63 -30.48 -6.48
N ASP A 488 -9.15 -29.73 -5.49
CA ASP A 488 -10.59 -29.43 -5.34
C ASP A 488 -11.13 -28.38 -6.33
N GLY A 489 -10.34 -27.93 -7.31
CA GLY A 489 -10.83 -27.66 -8.67
C GLY A 489 -11.84 -26.52 -8.90
N GLY A 490 -12.02 -25.56 -7.99
CA GLY A 490 -12.92 -24.43 -8.27
C GLY A 490 -12.74 -23.25 -7.33
N ASP A 491 -12.33 -22.12 -7.91
CA ASP A 491 -12.17 -20.80 -7.28
C ASP A 491 -10.88 -20.67 -6.45
N GLY A 492 -9.85 -20.02 -7.02
CA GLY A 492 -8.49 -19.92 -6.47
C GLY A 492 -8.38 -19.53 -4.99
N VAL A 493 -7.23 -19.84 -4.38
CA VAL A 493 -7.04 -19.80 -2.91
C VAL A 493 -6.60 -18.44 -2.35
N GLY A 494 -6.71 -17.36 -3.13
CA GLY A 494 -6.19 -16.08 -2.68
C GLY A 494 -6.65 -14.83 -3.43
N CYS A 495 -6.19 -13.69 -2.94
CA CYS A 495 -6.55 -12.36 -3.41
C CYS A 495 -5.30 -11.49 -3.59
N VAL A 496 -5.23 -10.75 -4.69
CA VAL A 496 -4.15 -9.79 -4.93
C VAL A 496 -4.55 -8.42 -4.39
N LEU A 497 -3.86 -7.93 -3.36
CA LEU A 497 -4.06 -6.60 -2.77
C LEU A 497 -3.35 -5.53 -3.60
N VAL A 498 -4.10 -4.51 -4.01
CA VAL A 498 -3.61 -3.43 -4.88
C VAL A 498 -3.82 -2.07 -4.22
N GLY A 499 -2.75 -1.28 -4.11
CA GLY A 499 -2.79 0.09 -3.58
C GLY A 499 -3.41 1.11 -4.54
N ALA A 500 -4.68 0.91 -4.88
CA ALA A 500 -5.43 1.72 -5.84
C ALA A 500 -5.78 3.10 -5.25
N ARG A 501 -5.22 4.16 -5.82
CA ARG A 501 -5.32 5.54 -5.28
C ARG A 501 -6.07 6.51 -6.21
N SER A 502 -6.54 6.03 -7.37
CA SER A 502 -7.38 6.78 -8.30
C SER A 502 -8.42 5.84 -8.93
N GLN A 503 -9.46 6.40 -9.55
CA GLN A 503 -10.53 5.61 -10.16
C GLN A 503 -10.07 4.89 -11.43
N GLU A 504 -9.18 5.51 -12.21
CA GLU A 504 -8.58 4.92 -13.40
C GLU A 504 -7.79 3.67 -13.00
N TYR A 505 -7.04 3.74 -11.91
CA TYR A 505 -6.27 2.60 -11.46
C TYR A 505 -7.17 1.48 -10.91
N VAL A 506 -8.31 1.81 -10.32
CA VAL A 506 -9.34 0.80 -9.96
C VAL A 506 -9.88 0.09 -11.20
N ALA A 507 -10.06 0.79 -12.32
CA ALA A 507 -10.51 0.17 -13.57
C ALA A 507 -9.53 -0.90 -14.07
N ASP A 508 -8.21 -0.63 -14.03
CA ASP A 508 -7.18 -1.62 -14.37
C ASP A 508 -7.23 -2.85 -13.45
N VAL A 509 -7.44 -2.64 -12.14
CA VAL A 509 -7.58 -3.73 -11.16
C VAL A 509 -8.81 -4.58 -11.46
N VAL A 510 -9.94 -3.95 -11.77
CA VAL A 510 -11.19 -4.66 -12.08
C VAL A 510 -11.07 -5.41 -13.40
N GLN A 511 -10.42 -4.83 -14.41
CA GLN A 511 -10.09 -5.52 -15.66
C GLN A 511 -9.25 -6.76 -15.37
N ALA A 512 -8.19 -6.63 -14.56
CA ALA A 512 -7.32 -7.74 -14.20
C ALA A 512 -8.06 -8.82 -13.41
N ALA A 513 -8.95 -8.43 -12.48
CA ALA A 513 -9.76 -9.34 -11.67
C ALA A 513 -10.84 -10.05 -12.49
N SER A 514 -11.27 -9.47 -13.61
CA SER A 514 -12.27 -10.05 -14.52
C SER A 514 -11.66 -10.88 -15.64
N ALA A 515 -10.35 -10.79 -15.85
CA ALA A 515 -9.66 -11.56 -16.85
C ALA A 515 -9.54 -13.06 -16.47
N PRO A 516 -9.61 -13.98 -17.44
CA PRO A 516 -9.36 -15.41 -17.22
C PRO A 516 -7.97 -15.67 -16.65
N LEU A 517 -7.80 -16.71 -15.86
CA LEU A 517 -6.49 -17.09 -15.33
C LEU A 517 -5.58 -17.67 -16.42
N PHE A 518 -4.28 -17.66 -16.17
CA PHE A 518 -3.30 -18.44 -16.92
C PHE A 518 -3.22 -19.86 -16.36
N ASP A 519 -2.90 -20.84 -17.22
CA ASP A 519 -2.47 -22.16 -16.76
C ASP A 519 -1.10 -22.09 -16.05
N ALA A 520 -0.78 -23.13 -15.28
CA ALA A 520 0.47 -23.19 -14.50
C ALA A 520 1.71 -23.06 -15.39
N ASP A 521 1.74 -23.76 -16.53
CA ASP A 521 2.87 -23.70 -17.47
C ASP A 521 3.09 -22.27 -18.01
N ALA A 522 2.03 -21.50 -18.27
CA ALA A 522 2.14 -20.10 -18.69
C ALA A 522 2.61 -19.20 -17.55
N VAL A 523 2.20 -19.44 -16.31
CA VAL A 523 2.74 -18.73 -15.13
C VAL A 523 4.25 -18.97 -15.05
N ASP A 524 4.70 -20.23 -15.11
CA ASP A 524 6.11 -20.61 -15.02
C ASP A 524 6.95 -19.92 -16.11
N ARG A 525 6.48 -19.97 -17.37
CA ARG A 525 7.16 -19.30 -18.48
C ARG A 525 7.25 -17.80 -18.27
N VAL A 526 6.19 -17.14 -17.79
CA VAL A 526 6.17 -15.69 -17.52
C VAL A 526 7.16 -15.31 -16.43
N LEU A 527 7.19 -16.05 -15.32
CA LEU A 527 8.11 -15.79 -14.22
C LEU A 527 9.57 -15.98 -14.67
N GLN A 528 9.85 -17.02 -15.45
CA GLN A 528 11.19 -17.25 -16.01
C GLN A 528 11.63 -16.17 -17.00
N ALA A 529 10.71 -15.62 -17.81
CA ALA A 529 11.04 -14.62 -18.83
C ALA A 529 11.20 -13.20 -18.29
N ALA A 530 10.86 -12.94 -17.02
CA ALA A 530 10.95 -11.61 -16.42
C ALA A 530 12.40 -11.21 -16.07
N PHE A 531 13.29 -12.18 -15.89
CA PHE A 531 14.72 -12.02 -15.62
C PHE A 531 15.55 -12.12 -16.90
#